data_AF-A0A959NNG7-F1
#
_entry.id   AF-A0A959NNG7-F1
#
_cell.length_a   1.000
_cell.length_b   1.000
_cell.length_c   1.000
_cell.angle_alpha   90.00
_cell.angle_beta   90.00
_cell.angle_gamma   90.00
#
_symmetry.space_group_name_H-M   'P 1'
#
loop_
_entity.id
_entity.type
_entity.pdbx_description
1 polymer ?
#
loop_
_entity_poly.entity_id
_entity_poly.type
_entity_poly.pdbx_seq_one_letter_code
_entity_poly.pdbx_strand_id
1 'polypeptide(L)'
;MLHTNSFRKIAYLFFALSLTILVSSNIKAQKAVTNLSKSTLENLNNAIKSKNDGLRKSGIEFAGKYKVKETSEVLFNQLNIETDPNLRILILKSLYIIDDDKF
;
A
#
# COMPACT_ATOMS: atom_id res chain seq x y z
N MET A 1 29.71 -38.73 -22.08
CA MET A 1 29.90 -37.74 -20.99
C MET A 1 29.49 -36.30 -21.36
N LEU A 2 29.19 -35.97 -22.63
CA LEU A 2 28.76 -34.61 -23.06
C LEU A 2 27.26 -34.30 -22.80
N HIS A 3 26.38 -35.31 -22.80
CA HIS A 3 24.93 -35.12 -22.63
C HIS A 3 24.49 -34.62 -21.24
N THR A 4 25.26 -34.95 -20.19
CA THR A 4 24.94 -34.56 -18.80
C THR A 4 25.06 -33.06 -18.57
N ASN A 5 25.97 -32.38 -19.27
CA ASN A 5 26.16 -30.93 -19.14
C ASN A 5 25.02 -30.13 -19.78
N SER A 6 24.47 -30.60 -20.90
CA SER A 6 23.32 -29.97 -21.55
C SER A 6 22.05 -30.11 -20.72
N PHE A 7 21.83 -31.28 -20.11
CA PHE A 7 20.67 -31.51 -19.23
C PHE A 7 20.71 -30.62 -17.99
N ARG A 8 21.88 -30.44 -17.36
CA ARG A 8 22.05 -29.54 -16.21
C ARG A 8 21.78 -28.08 -16.58
N LYS A 9 22.25 -27.63 -17.74
CA LYS A 9 21.96 -26.26 -18.24
C LYS A 9 20.47 -26.03 -18.45
N ILE A 10 19.76 -26.99 -19.03
CA ILE A 10 18.30 -26.93 -19.22
C ILE A 10 17.59 -26.88 -17.87
N ALA A 11 18.00 -27.70 -16.90
CA ALA A 11 17.44 -27.70 -15.55
C ALA A 11 17.64 -26.36 -14.83
N TYR A 12 18.83 -25.75 -14.95
CA TYR A 12 19.08 -24.42 -14.39
C TYR A 12 18.24 -23.33 -15.06
N LEU A 13 18.03 -23.43 -16.37
CA LEU A 13 17.22 -22.47 -17.12
C LEU A 13 15.74 -22.58 -16.74
N PHE A 14 15.24 -23.81 -16.55
CA PHE A 14 13.90 -24.06 -16.01
C PHE A 14 13.72 -23.56 -14.58
N PHE A 15 14.71 -23.77 -13.71
CA PHE A 15 14.69 -23.30 -12.33
C PHE A 15 14.74 -21.77 -12.24
N ALA A 16 15.57 -21.12 -13.05
CA ALA A 16 15.61 -19.67 -13.12
C ALA A 16 14.27 -19.09 -13.63
N LEU A 17 13.68 -19.72 -14.64
CA LEU A 17 12.39 -19.31 -15.18
C LEU A 17 11.26 -19.47 -14.15
N SER A 18 11.24 -20.58 -13.39
CA SER A 18 10.21 -20.81 -12.37
C SER A 18 10.31 -19.79 -11.22
N LEU A 19 11.52 -19.37 -10.83
CA LEU A 19 11.71 -18.29 -9.85
C LEU A 19 11.09 -16.97 -10.32
N THR A 20 11.26 -16.60 -11.60
CA THR A 20 10.71 -15.34 -12.12
C THR A 20 9.18 -15.31 -12.16
N ILE A 21 8.54 -16.46 -12.40
CA ILE A 21 7.08 -16.58 -12.44
C ILE A 21 6.49 -16.42 -11.02
N LEU A 22 7.11 -17.03 -10.01
CA LEU A 22 6.64 -16.97 -8.63
C LEU A 22 6.63 -15.54 -8.06
N VAL A 23 7.62 -14.72 -8.41
CA VAL A 23 7.73 -13.32 -7.92
C VAL A 23 6.66 -12.40 -8.54
N SER A 24 6.19 -12.69 -9.75
CA SER A 24 5.26 -11.83 -10.50
C SER A 24 3.82 -11.77 -9.96
N SER A 25 3.45 -12.70 -9.08
CA SER A 25 2.08 -12.86 -8.56
C SER A 25 1.62 -11.73 -7.61
N ASN A 26 2.53 -10.92 -7.06
CA ASN A 26 2.21 -9.89 -6.07
C ASN A 26 1.90 -8.50 -6.65
N ILE A 27 1.98 -8.31 -7.97
CA ILE A 27 1.95 -6.96 -8.58
C ILE A 27 0.52 -6.39 -8.74
N LYS A 28 -0.53 -7.22 -8.69
CA LYS A 28 -1.89 -6.81 -9.13
C LYS A 28 -2.90 -6.45 -8.00
N ALA A 29 -2.50 -6.38 -6.74
CA ALA A 29 -3.44 -6.23 -5.62
C ALA A 29 -3.62 -4.79 -5.08
N GLN A 30 -2.91 -3.79 -5.61
CA GLN A 30 -3.05 -2.38 -5.21
C GLN A 30 -4.08 -1.66 -6.09
N LYS A 31 -5.35 -2.03 -5.94
CA LYS A 31 -6.45 -1.24 -6.51
C LYS A 31 -7.00 -0.28 -5.45
N ALA A 32 -7.44 0.90 -5.90
CA ALA A 32 -8.24 1.79 -5.07
C ALA A 32 -9.40 1.00 -4.46
N VAL A 33 -9.60 1.14 -3.14
CA VAL A 33 -10.75 0.56 -2.47
C VAL A 33 -11.93 1.47 -2.77
N THR A 34 -12.89 0.95 -3.52
CA THR A 34 -14.16 1.62 -3.78
C THR A 34 -15.24 0.96 -2.93
N ASN A 35 -16.12 1.76 -2.34
CA ASN A 35 -17.28 1.29 -1.56
C ASN A 35 -16.95 0.58 -0.24
N LEU A 36 -16.27 1.27 0.68
CA LEU A 36 -16.22 0.82 2.08
C LEU A 36 -17.62 0.88 2.70
N SER A 37 -17.95 -0.10 3.56
CA SER A 37 -19.13 0.03 4.41
C SER A 37 -18.98 1.25 5.33
N LYS A 38 -20.11 1.89 5.69
CA LYS A 38 -20.12 3.06 6.57
C LYS A 38 -19.35 2.81 7.88
N SER A 39 -19.52 1.65 8.50
CA SER A 39 -18.80 1.27 9.72
C SER A 39 -17.29 1.13 9.52
N THR A 40 -16.86 0.59 8.38
CA THR A 40 -15.43 0.45 8.07
C THR A 40 -14.79 1.81 7.83
N LEU A 41 -15.47 2.70 7.10
CA LEU A 41 -15.01 4.07 6.89
C LEU A 41 -14.92 4.84 8.21
N GLU A 42 -15.91 4.70 9.09
CA GLU A 42 -15.90 5.33 10.41
C GLU A 42 -14.74 4.83 11.28
N ASN A 43 -14.48 3.52 11.28
CA ASN A 43 -13.33 2.94 11.98
C ASN A 43 -12.00 3.47 11.44
N LEU A 44 -11.87 3.62 10.11
CA LEU A 44 -10.67 4.20 9.50
C LEU A 44 -10.50 5.68 9.89
N ASN A 45 -11.58 6.46 9.85
CA ASN A 45 -11.56 7.86 10.30
C ASN A 45 -11.17 7.97 11.78
N ASN A 46 -11.65 7.07 12.63
CA ASN A 46 -11.27 7.02 14.04
C ASN A 46 -9.82 6.60 14.23
N ALA A 47 -9.29 5.70 13.40
CA ALA A 47 -7.88 5.36 13.40
C ALA A 47 -7.02 6.59 13.06
N ILE A 48 -7.34 7.34 11.99
CA ILE A 48 -6.61 8.56 11.58
C ILE A 48 -6.59 9.62 12.70
N LYS A 49 -7.68 9.77 13.44
CA LYS A 49 -7.78 10.73 14.56
C LYS A 49 -7.28 10.19 15.90
N SER A 50 -6.77 8.96 15.94
CA SER A 50 -6.45 8.28 17.19
C SER A 50 -5.33 8.99 17.93
N LYS A 51 -5.41 9.04 19.27
CA LYS A 51 -4.30 9.50 20.12
C LYS A 51 -3.15 8.48 20.18
N ASN A 52 -3.39 7.24 19.76
CA ASN A 52 -2.34 6.23 19.64
C ASN A 52 -1.59 6.45 18.32
N ASP A 53 -0.31 6.82 18.41
CA ASP A 53 0.52 7.17 17.25
C ASP A 53 0.65 6.02 16.25
N GLY A 54 0.74 4.78 16.74
CA GLY A 54 0.78 3.59 15.89
C GLY A 54 -0.50 3.42 15.07
N LEU A 55 -1.66 3.48 15.73
CA LEU A 55 -2.96 3.37 15.07
C LEU A 55 -3.21 4.52 14.10
N ARG A 56 -2.83 5.74 14.49
CA ARG A 56 -2.90 6.94 13.65
C ARG A 56 -2.08 6.78 12.40
N LYS A 57 -0.80 6.42 12.55
CA LYS A 57 0.10 6.13 11.43
C LYS A 57 -0.47 5.07 10.50
N SER A 58 -0.93 3.94 11.04
CA SER A 58 -1.50 2.86 10.24
C SER A 58 -2.77 3.28 9.50
N GLY A 59 -3.64 4.09 10.12
CA GLY A 59 -4.82 4.65 9.47
C GLY A 59 -4.47 5.56 8.30
N ILE A 60 -3.49 6.45 8.48
CA ILE A 60 -3.02 7.37 7.43
C ILE A 60 -2.37 6.60 6.26
N GLU A 61 -1.53 5.60 6.56
CA GLU A 61 -0.91 4.74 5.55
C GLU A 61 -1.96 3.95 4.77
N PHE A 62 -2.97 3.41 5.45
CA PHE A 62 -4.04 2.66 4.81
C PHE A 62 -4.84 3.55 3.85
N ALA A 63 -5.27 4.73 4.32
CA ALA A 63 -6.04 5.67 3.51
C ALA A 63 -5.31 6.03 2.20
N GLY A 64 -4.02 6.35 2.28
CA GLY A 64 -3.18 6.64 1.11
C GLY A 64 -2.97 5.42 0.22
N LYS A 65 -2.50 4.31 0.78
CA LYS A 65 -2.16 3.09 0.04
C LYS A 65 -3.34 2.54 -0.77
N TYR A 66 -4.56 2.67 -0.24
CA TYR A 66 -5.77 2.16 -0.87
C TYR A 66 -6.62 3.26 -1.53
N LYS A 67 -6.09 4.48 -1.65
CA LYS A 67 -6.74 5.63 -2.30
C LYS A 67 -8.19 5.86 -1.82
N VAL A 68 -8.41 5.82 -0.50
CA VAL A 68 -9.75 5.95 0.09
C VAL A 68 -10.19 7.42 0.06
N LYS A 69 -10.80 7.87 -1.04
CA LYS A 69 -11.13 9.27 -1.32
C LYS A 69 -11.97 9.93 -0.22
N GLU A 70 -12.85 9.17 0.42
CA GLU A 70 -13.74 9.61 1.50
C GLU A 70 -13.00 10.06 2.78
N THR A 71 -11.71 9.74 2.92
CA THR A 71 -10.90 10.13 4.08
C THR A 71 -10.18 11.47 3.91
N SER A 72 -10.24 12.09 2.73
CA SER A 72 -9.45 13.28 2.38
C SER A 72 -9.66 14.44 3.37
N GLU A 73 -10.91 14.74 3.73
CA GLU A 73 -11.22 15.81 4.67
C GLU A 73 -10.67 15.51 6.08
N VAL A 74 -10.77 14.27 6.54
CA VAL A 74 -10.24 13.86 7.85
C VAL A 74 -8.71 13.95 7.88
N LEU A 75 -8.05 13.60 6.78
CA LEU A 75 -6.60 13.77 6.63
C LEU A 75 -6.18 15.25 6.65
N PHE A 76 -6.90 16.13 5.92
CA PHE A 76 -6.64 17.58 5.98
C PHE A 76 -6.81 18.15 7.39
N ASN A 77 -7.88 17.75 8.09
CA ASN A 77 -8.12 18.18 9.46
C ASN A 77 -7.02 17.69 10.41
N GLN A 78 -6.58 16.43 10.25
CA GLN A 78 -5.48 15.89 11.05
C GLN A 78 -4.15 16.60 10.76
N LEU A 79 -3.87 16.97 9.50
CA LEU A 79 -2.66 17.71 9.12
C LEU A 79 -2.54 19.06 9.85
N ASN A 80 -3.66 19.73 10.09
CA ASN A 80 -3.70 21.05 10.73
C ASN A 80 -3.38 21.00 12.23
N ILE A 81 -3.58 19.85 12.87
CA ILE A 81 -3.35 19.68 14.31
C ILE A 81 -2.13 18.81 14.63
N GLU A 82 -1.60 18.07 13.65
CA GLU A 82 -0.46 17.18 13.84
C GLU A 82 0.84 17.96 14.05
N THR A 83 1.55 17.63 15.12
CA THR A 83 2.81 18.28 15.49
C THR A 83 4.03 17.47 15.07
N ASP A 84 3.91 16.14 14.94
CA ASP A 84 5.01 15.30 14.47
C ASP A 84 5.29 15.54 12.97
N PRO A 85 6.47 16.08 12.60
CA PRO A 85 6.81 16.33 11.20
C PRO A 85 6.72 15.08 10.31
N ASN A 86 7.04 13.91 10.85
CA ASN A 86 7.00 12.66 10.08
C ASN A 86 5.56 12.27 9.73
N LEU A 87 4.64 12.40 10.68
CA LEU A 87 3.22 12.16 10.43
C LEU A 87 2.63 13.20 9.49
N ARG A 88 3.04 14.48 9.59
CA ARG A 88 2.62 15.51 8.62
C ARG A 88 3.03 15.17 7.19
N ILE A 89 4.28 14.75 6.99
CA ILE A 89 4.80 14.32 5.68
C ILE A 89 4.01 13.10 5.18
N LEU A 90 3.72 12.14 6.06
CA LEU A 90 2.93 10.96 5.72
C LEU A 90 1.50 11.34 5.30
N ILE A 91 0.84 12.26 6.00
CA ILE A 91 -0.50 12.74 5.65
C ILE A 91 -0.49 13.42 4.28
N LEU A 92 0.48 14.31 4.02
CA LEU A 92 0.65 14.97 2.73
C LEU A 92 0.87 13.95 1.60
N LYS A 93 1.71 12.95 1.82
CA LYS A 93 1.95 11.87 0.87
C LYS A 93 0.68 11.06 0.61
N SER A 94 -0.08 10.71 1.65
CA SER A 94 -1.35 9.98 1.51
C SER A 94 -2.37 10.79 0.72
N LEU A 95 -2.53 12.08 1.01
CA LEU A 95 -3.40 12.98 0.25
C LEU A 95 -2.99 13.07 -1.22
N TYR A 96 -1.70 13.23 -1.50
CA TYR A 96 -1.18 13.22 -2.88
C TYR A 96 -1.53 11.92 -3.61
N ILE A 97 -1.33 10.74 -2.97
CA ILE A 97 -1.63 9.44 -3.59
C ILE A 97 -3.13 9.24 -3.83
N ILE A 98 -3.99 9.76 -2.94
CA ILE A 98 -5.45 9.67 -3.08
C ILE A 98 -5.94 10.47 -4.30
N ASP A 99 -5.33 11.63 -4.56
CA ASP A 99 -5.67 12.51 -5.69
C ASP A 99 -4.97 12.10 -7.00
N ASP A 100 -3.83 11.42 -6.91
CA ASP A 100 -3.09 10.94 -8.07
C ASP A 100 -3.80 9.75 -8.73
N ASP A 101 -4.52 10.02 -9.82
CA ASP A 101 -5.15 9.00 -10.66
C ASP A 101 -4.12 8.16 -11.46
N LYS A 102 -2.82 8.50 -11.44
CA LYS A 102 -1.78 7.80 -12.22
C LYS A 102 -1.10 6.62 -11.50
N PHE A 103 -1.84 5.73 -10.85
CA PHE A 103 -1.34 4.39 -10.47
C PHE A 103 -2.50 3.41 -10.29
#